data_AF-A0A444G4N7-F1
#
_entry.id   AF-A0A444G4N7-F1
#
_cell.length_a   1.000
_cell.length_b   1.000
_cell.length_c   1.000
_cell.angle_alpha   90.00
_cell.angle_beta   90.00
_cell.angle_gamma   90.00
#
_symmetry.space_group_name_H-M   'P 1'
#
loop_
_entity.id
_entity.type
_entity.pdbx_description
1 polymer ?
#
loop_
_entity_poly.entity_id
_entity_poly.type
_entity_poly.pdbx_seq_one_letter_code
_entity_poly.pdbx_strand_id
1 'polypeptide(L)'
;MLRSLLALLLSAILLSSKIRLGSAHEHHGEEAGGSCELSPDVRVAAEFRPGVITVDGHADDWTDIEASEFALLPALDFDADKAYGGGRMSVRVSIFFLRFFALLLDVKGDYW
;
A
#
# COMPACT_ATOMS: atom_id res chain seq x y z
N MET A 1 -12.34 -38.02 -36.36
CA MET A 1 -11.14 -37.45 -35.73
C MET A 1 -11.09 -35.93 -35.87
N LEU A 2 -11.13 -35.37 -37.09
CA LEU A 2 -11.10 -33.90 -37.32
C LEU A 2 -12.22 -33.12 -36.61
N ARG A 3 -13.46 -33.62 -36.65
CA ARG A 3 -14.62 -33.00 -35.99
C ARG A 3 -14.49 -32.92 -34.46
N SER A 4 -13.99 -33.99 -33.83
CA SER A 4 -13.77 -34.04 -32.38
C SER A 4 -12.62 -33.12 -31.96
N LEU A 5 -11.57 -33.02 -32.77
CA LEU A 5 -10.47 -32.08 -32.57
C LEU A 5 -10.95 -30.63 -32.66
N LEU A 6 -11.79 -30.31 -33.64
CA LEU A 6 -12.36 -28.97 -33.80
C LEU A 6 -13.23 -28.57 -32.60
N ALA A 7 -14.05 -29.49 -32.11
CA ALA A 7 -14.89 -29.28 -30.93
C ALA A 7 -14.05 -29.03 -29.66
N LEU A 8 -12.96 -29.78 -29.49
CA LEU A 8 -12.05 -29.62 -28.35
C LEU A 8 -11.36 -28.25 -28.38
N LEU A 9 -10.88 -27.82 -29.55
CA LEU A 9 -10.26 -26.50 -29.76
C LEU A 9 -11.23 -25.36 -29.46
N LEU A 10 -12.47 -25.44 -29.96
CA LEU A 10 -13.50 -24.44 -29.68
C LEU A 10 -13.83 -24.37 -28.17
N SER A 11 -13.88 -25.52 -27.49
CA SER A 11 -14.10 -25.54 -26.04
C SER A 11 -12.95 -24.89 -25.26
N ALA A 12 -11.71 -25.11 -25.69
CA ALA A 12 -10.52 -24.53 -25.06
C ALA A 12 -10.47 -23.01 -25.23
N ILE A 13 -10.84 -22.49 -26.41
CA ILE A 13 -10.93 -21.04 -26.68
C ILE A 13 -12.02 -20.38 -25.83
N LEU A 14 -13.17 -21.03 -25.70
CA LEU A 14 -14.26 -20.53 -24.85
C LEU A 14 -13.86 -20.52 -23.37
N LEU A 15 -13.14 -21.54 -22.89
CA LEU A 15 -12.61 -21.56 -21.52
C LEU A 15 -11.53 -20.49 -21.31
N SER A 16 -10.62 -20.29 -22.28
CA SER A 16 -9.55 -19.29 -22.15
C SER A 16 -10.08 -17.86 -22.14
N SER A 17 -11.21 -17.58 -22.81
CA SER A 17 -11.87 -16.26 -22.75
C SER A 17 -12.37 -15.85 -21.36
N LYS A 18 -12.50 -16.81 -20.43
CA LYS A 18 -12.85 -16.54 -19.02
C LYS A 18 -11.63 -16.25 -18.15
N ILE A 19 -10.43 -16.55 -18.63
CA ILE A 19 -9.20 -16.18 -17.95
C ILE A 19 -9.03 -14.68 -18.14
N ARG A 20 -9.43 -13.92 -17.12
CA ARG A 20 -9.10 -12.50 -17.04
C ARG A 20 -7.58 -12.41 -16.93
N LEU A 21 -6.92 -11.94 -17.98
CA LEU A 21 -5.54 -11.52 -17.87
C LEU A 21 -5.57 -10.25 -17.01
N GLY A 22 -5.09 -10.35 -15.77
CA GLY A 22 -4.89 -9.18 -14.92
C GLY A 22 -3.96 -8.24 -15.67
N SER A 23 -4.45 -7.06 -16.04
CA SER A 23 -3.58 -5.99 -16.52
C SER A 23 -2.68 -5.63 -15.34
N ALA A 24 -1.36 -5.75 -15.51
CA ALA A 24 -0.43 -5.05 -14.64
C ALA A 24 -0.84 -3.57 -14.73
N HIS A 25 -1.21 -2.99 -13.60
CA HIS A 25 -1.80 -1.66 -13.58
C HIS A 25 -0.85 -0.68 -14.27
N GLU A 26 -1.41 0.06 -15.24
CA GLU A 26 -0.77 1.13 -16.00
C GLU A 26 0.16 1.91 -15.06
N HIS A 27 1.46 1.93 -15.40
CA HIS A 27 2.33 3.00 -14.93
C HIS A 27 1.63 4.27 -15.37
N HIS A 28 1.05 5.01 -14.42
CA HIS A 28 0.46 6.31 -14.69
C HIS A 28 1.44 7.04 -15.59
N GLY A 29 1.01 7.34 -16.81
CA GLY A 29 1.83 8.02 -17.80
C GLY A 29 2.60 9.14 -17.14
N GLU A 30 3.83 9.30 -17.60
CA GLU A 30 4.98 10.06 -17.11
C GLU A 30 4.70 11.53 -16.71
N GLU A 31 3.45 11.97 -16.79
CA GLU A 31 2.95 13.29 -16.41
C GLU A 31 2.17 13.32 -15.07
N ALA A 32 1.86 12.18 -14.45
CA ALA A 32 1.20 12.12 -13.13
C ALA A 32 1.58 10.92 -12.24
N GLY A 33 2.53 10.08 -12.66
CA GLY A 33 3.12 9.07 -11.82
C GLY A 33 4.14 9.71 -10.87
N GLY A 34 3.84 9.78 -9.58
CA GLY A 34 4.86 10.15 -8.58
C GLY A 34 6.10 9.29 -8.80
N SER A 35 7.23 9.92 -9.14
CA SER A 35 8.47 9.19 -9.37
C SER A 35 8.85 8.40 -8.11
N CYS A 36 9.19 7.13 -8.26
CA CYS A 36 9.80 6.33 -7.17
C CYS A 36 11.21 6.81 -6.83
N GLU A 37 11.70 7.82 -7.54
CA GLU A 37 12.95 8.48 -7.27
C GLU A 37 12.86 9.20 -5.94
N LEU A 38 13.87 8.99 -5.11
CA LEU A 38 13.96 9.58 -3.78
C LEU A 38 13.95 11.10 -3.91
N SER A 39 12.80 11.73 -3.72
CA SER A 39 12.71 13.17 -3.63
C SER A 39 13.36 13.60 -2.31
N PRO A 40 14.41 14.44 -2.34
CA PRO A 40 15.06 14.92 -1.12
C PRO A 40 14.12 15.74 -0.24
N ASP A 41 12.98 16.19 -0.79
CA ASP A 41 11.97 17.01 -0.13
C ASP A 41 10.94 16.18 0.66
N VAL A 42 10.88 14.85 0.47
CA VAL A 42 9.97 13.96 1.21
C VAL A 42 10.72 13.33 2.37
N ARG A 43 10.83 14.09 3.48
CA ARG A 43 11.49 13.66 4.70
C ARG A 43 10.55 13.78 5.88
N VAL A 44 10.58 12.79 6.76
CA VAL A 44 9.94 12.87 8.08
C VAL A 44 11.03 13.13 9.11
N ALA A 45 10.83 14.16 9.93
CA ALA A 45 11.73 14.46 11.03
C ALA A 45 11.64 13.35 12.09
N ALA A 46 12.78 12.95 12.63
CA ALA A 46 12.86 11.96 13.68
C ALA A 46 13.75 12.49 14.79
N GLU A 47 13.21 12.57 15.99
CA GLU A 47 13.94 13.05 17.16
C GLU A 47 14.46 11.89 18.00
N PHE A 48 15.63 12.11 18.61
CA PHE A 48 16.13 11.17 19.60
C PHE A 48 15.31 11.27 20.88
N ARG A 49 14.77 10.13 21.32
CA ARG A 49 13.94 10.02 22.51
C ARG A 49 14.49 8.90 23.38
N PRO A 50 15.11 9.19 24.53
CA PRO A 50 15.50 8.16 25.47
C PRO A 50 14.24 7.52 26.07
N GLY A 51 14.13 6.20 26.07
CA GLY A 51 12.97 5.49 26.59
C GLY A 51 12.79 4.10 25.98
N VAL A 52 11.62 3.51 26.22
CA VAL A 52 11.18 2.24 25.65
C VAL A 52 9.84 2.50 24.97
N ILE A 53 9.66 1.93 23.79
CA ILE A 53 8.34 1.80 23.15
C ILE A 53 7.99 0.32 23.07
N THR A 54 6.71 0.03 23.14
CA THR A 54 6.20 -1.31 22.91
C THR A 54 6.07 -1.57 21.41
N VAL A 55 6.40 -2.81 21.01
CA VAL A 55 6.35 -3.23 19.61
C VAL A 55 4.90 -3.30 19.10
N ASP A 56 3.93 -3.43 20.00
CA ASP A 56 2.50 -3.41 19.67
C ASP A 56 1.96 -1.99 19.37
N GLY A 57 2.80 -0.95 19.49
CA GLY A 57 2.43 0.41 19.11
C GLY A 57 1.42 1.06 20.04
N HIS A 58 1.47 0.75 21.35
CA HIS A 58 0.56 1.33 22.34
C HIS A 58 0.54 2.86 22.24
N ALA A 59 -0.65 3.46 22.14
CA ALA A 59 -0.81 4.89 21.82
C ALA A 59 -0.06 5.85 22.78
N ASP A 60 -0.07 5.54 24.07
CA ASP A 60 0.58 6.30 25.14
C ASP A 60 2.09 6.50 24.91
N ASP A 61 2.76 5.53 24.28
CA ASP A 61 4.19 5.59 23.98
C ASP A 61 4.54 6.67 22.93
N TRP A 62 3.53 7.17 22.21
CA TRP A 62 3.68 8.05 21.06
C TRP A 62 3.00 9.41 21.21
N THR A 63 2.44 9.74 22.39
CA THR A 63 1.63 10.96 22.59
C THR A 63 2.38 12.25 22.34
N ASP A 64 3.68 12.28 22.66
CA ASP A 64 4.49 13.49 22.51
C ASP A 64 5.45 13.42 21.31
N ILE A 65 5.17 12.55 20.34
CA ILE A 65 5.88 12.49 19.06
C ILE A 65 4.99 13.11 17.99
N GLU A 66 5.50 14.14 17.31
CA GLU A 66 4.77 14.82 16.25
C GLU A 66 4.47 13.86 15.09
N ALA A 67 3.25 13.96 14.56
CA ALA A 67 2.80 13.14 13.45
C ALA A 67 2.90 13.90 12.13
N SER A 68 3.52 13.24 11.14
CA SER A 68 3.44 13.68 9.75
C SER A 68 2.20 13.10 9.10
N GLU A 69 1.32 13.96 8.61
CA GLU A 69 0.05 13.58 8.01
C GLU A 69 0.17 13.50 6.48
N PHE A 70 -0.35 12.43 5.89
CA PHE A 70 -0.36 12.24 4.45
C PHE A 70 -1.75 11.84 3.98
N ALA A 71 -2.15 12.35 2.82
CA ALA A 71 -3.36 11.89 2.15
C ALA A 71 -3.11 10.52 1.52
N LEU A 72 -3.97 9.55 1.83
CA LEU A 72 -4.02 8.28 1.14
C LEU A 72 -5.00 8.40 -0.03
N LEU A 73 -4.52 8.07 -1.22
CA LEU A 73 -5.40 7.88 -2.37
C LEU A 73 -6.15 6.54 -2.21
N PRO A 74 -7.37 6.43 -2.79
CA PRO A 74 -8.06 5.15 -2.84
C PRO A 74 -7.16 4.06 -3.42
N ALA A 75 -7.14 2.89 -2.79
CA ALA A 75 -6.38 1.77 -3.31
C ALA A 75 -6.99 1.28 -4.62
N LEU A 76 -6.14 0.89 -5.55
CA LEU A 76 -6.56 0.17 -6.74
C LEU A 76 -6.83 -1.29 -6.32
N ASP A 77 -8.11 -1.64 -6.19
CA ASP A 77 -8.55 -3.02 -5.98
C ASP A 77 -9.19 -3.57 -7.26
N PHE A 78 -8.93 -4.85 -7.56
CA PHE A 78 -9.57 -5.54 -8.67
C PHE A 78 -11.07 -5.69 -8.43
N ASP A 79 -11.49 -5.80 -7.17
CA ASP A 79 -12.89 -5.86 -6.76
C ASP A 79 -13.37 -4.45 -6.42
N ALA A 80 -14.11 -3.84 -7.34
CA ALA A 80 -14.48 -2.43 -7.28
C ALA A 80 -15.34 -2.07 -6.04
N ASP A 81 -16.04 -3.05 -5.46
CA ASP A 81 -16.84 -2.89 -4.24
C ASP A 81 -16.03 -3.16 -2.94
N LYS A 82 -14.80 -3.64 -3.05
CA LYS A 82 -13.86 -3.83 -1.93
C LYS A 82 -12.68 -2.86 -1.94
N ALA A 83 -12.65 -1.94 -2.91
CA ALA A 83 -11.61 -0.93 -2.97
C ALA A 83 -11.51 -0.15 -1.67
N TYR A 84 -10.32 -0.16 -1.06
CA TYR A 84 -10.05 0.70 0.08
C TYR A 84 -10.21 2.15 -0.35
N GLY A 85 -11.08 2.88 0.36
CA GLY A 85 -11.28 4.29 0.12
C GLY A 85 -9.99 5.10 0.29
N GLY A 86 -10.02 6.34 -0.18
CA GLY A 86 -9.00 7.31 0.20
C GLY A 86 -9.11 7.62 1.69
N GLY A 87 -8.08 8.26 2.25
CA GLY A 87 -8.03 8.53 3.67
C GLY A 87 -6.87 9.40 4.08
N ARG A 88 -6.51 9.30 5.35
CA ARG A 88 -5.32 9.93 5.91
C ARG A 88 -4.51 8.88 6.65
N MET A 89 -3.20 8.95 6.49
CA MET A 89 -2.25 8.24 7.34
C MET A 89 -1.47 9.25 8.17
N SER A 90 -1.21 8.89 9.42
CA SER A 90 -0.26 9.62 10.25
C SER A 90 0.98 8.76 10.45
N VAL A 91 2.16 9.37 10.34
CA VAL A 91 3.45 8.72 10.48
C VAL A 91 4.20 9.40 11.62
N ARG A 92 4.61 8.60 12.61
CA ARG A 92 5.48 9.06 13.70
C ARG A 92 6.80 8.29 13.68
N VAL A 93 7.90 8.99 13.90
CA VAL A 93 9.24 8.39 13.90
C VAL A 93 9.99 8.79 15.15
N SER A 94 10.62 7.81 15.80
CA SER A 94 11.46 8.04 16.98
C SER A 94 12.77 7.26 16.89
N ILE A 95 13.85 7.85 17.38
CA ILE A 95 15.19 7.24 17.46
C ILE A 95 15.51 6.93 18.93
N PHE A 96 15.78 5.66 19.25
CA PHE A 96 16.00 5.18 20.63
C PHE A 96 17.48 4.99 20.96
N PHE A 97 18.29 4.66 19.96
CA PHE A 97 19.74 4.51 20.05
C PHE A 97 20.34 4.85 18.69
N LEU A 98 21.64 5.12 18.61
CA LEU A 98 22.37 5.54 17.39
C LEU A 98 22.09 4.69 16.12
N ARG A 99 21.50 3.50 16.23
CA ARG A 99 21.12 2.62 15.11
C ARG A 99 19.67 2.09 15.15
N PHE A 100 18.88 2.43 16.15
CA PHE A 100 17.52 1.92 16.29
C PHE A 100 16.51 3.06 16.19
N PHE A 101 15.64 2.97 15.20
CA PHE A 101 14.47 3.82 15.04
C PHE A 101 13.23 2.95 14.99
N ALA A 102 12.09 3.53 15.32
CA ALA A 102 10.79 2.91 15.09
C ALA A 102 9.85 3.86 14.37
N LEU A 103 8.92 3.26 13.66
CA LEU A 103 7.92 3.91 12.83
C LEU A 103 6.55 3.44 13.29
N LEU A 104 5.68 4.38 13.66
CA LEU A 104 4.26 4.10 13.85
C LEU A 104 3.48 4.62 12.64
N LEU A 105 2.68 3.73 12.04
CA LEU A 105 1.74 4.05 10.98
C LEU A 105 0.32 3.93 11.57
N ASP A 106 -0.40 5.04 11.71
CA ASP A 106 -1.82 5.03 12.09
C ASP A 106 -2.65 5.33 10.85
N VAL A 107 -3.43 4.33 10.45
CA VAL A 107 -4.40 4.42 9.36
C VAL A 107 -5.76 4.11 9.98
N LYS A 108 -6.74 4.98 9.73
CA LYS A 108 -8.12 4.69 10.11
C LYS A 108 -8.70 3.67 9.15
N GLY A 109 -9.24 2.59 9.68
CA GLY A 109 -9.88 1.54 8.90
C GLY A 109 -10.84 0.73 9.76
N ASP A 110 -11.77 0.07 9.09
CA ASP A 110 -12.60 -0.96 9.68
C ASP A 110 -11.83 -2.27 9.60
N TYR A 111 -11.16 -2.65 10.69
CA TYR A 111 -10.41 -3.90 10.78
C TYR A 111 -11.31 -4.96 11.42
N TRP A 112 -11.72 -5.96 10.63
CA TRP A 112 -12.61 -7.05 11.04
C TRP A 112 -11.89 -8.39 11.20
#